data_AF-A0A368VRS7-F1
#
_entry.id   AF-A0A368VRS7-F1
#
_cell.length_a   1.000
_cell.length_b   1.000
_cell.length_c   1.000
_cell.angle_alpha   90.00
_cell.angle_beta   90.00
_cell.angle_gamma   90.00
#
_symmetry.space_group_name_H-M   'P 1'
#
loop_
_entity.id
_entity.type
_entity.pdbx_description
1 polymer ?
#
loop_
_entity_poly.entity_id
_entity_poly.type
_entity_poly.pdbx_seq_one_letter_code
_entity_poly.pdbx_strand_id
1 'polypeptide(L)'
;MNYFTTAAAKQRFLTLCALGAVLFTAIGFALGLLWMGFRYPMLGEPTFQQFTVSYKKIINDYLNGAEPKNLIHGATEGMVASLDDPYSNYLVEEEGDAYTQSYEGQIYGIGAEIRQEEEQFVISALTKGAPAERGGLLPGDVIVTVDGQKLIGKTFQELLGVIRGEEGTSVALQIQRGVEVEPFDVTLKREAIPIHTVTSELLEGGIGHVTISRFGEKTADEFAAALKELQAKQPLKGLLLDMRSNPGGLLQPTIKIANTLIPKDKVILNVVYKNERQTVTYKSEQEKAWTLPIAVLVNGQSASASEVLTAALKESAGAAVIGEKTYGKGVVQAFNQFRDGSVLSLTEAQWKTPGGTWINKTGVSPDYAVALPDYAQLKPLAIGTDMKAGSYGEEVKTLQLMLKELGYGPTGQEGLFDDQTAEAISRFQSDEKLKVTGQFNDKTGYKLLDRLREKLEREDSQLIKGQEVLNQLLKKQ
;
A
#
# COMPACT_ATOMS: atom_id res chain seq x y z
N MET A 1 40.66 -35.63 -51.83
CA MET A 1 41.21 -34.26 -51.89
C MET A 1 42.26 -34.16 -53.01
N ASN A 2 41.91 -34.53 -54.25
CA ASN A 2 42.77 -34.49 -55.46
C ASN A 2 42.03 -33.78 -56.61
N TYR A 3 41.46 -32.60 -56.34
CA TYR A 3 40.76 -31.79 -57.34
C TYR A 3 41.67 -30.78 -58.08
N PHE A 4 42.94 -30.65 -57.66
CA PHE A 4 43.88 -29.68 -58.23
C PHE A 4 45.11 -30.40 -58.76
N THR A 5 45.33 -30.34 -60.07
CA THR A 5 46.41 -31.05 -60.79
C THR A 5 47.78 -30.36 -60.68
N THR A 6 47.85 -29.14 -60.15
CA THR A 6 49.09 -28.38 -59.99
C THR A 6 49.15 -27.65 -58.65
N ALA A 7 50.37 -27.44 -58.12
CA ALA A 7 50.60 -26.67 -56.90
C ALA A 7 50.03 -25.24 -56.99
N ALA A 8 50.14 -24.61 -58.16
CA ALA A 8 49.59 -23.29 -58.44
C ALA A 8 48.05 -23.26 -58.35
N ALA A 9 47.36 -24.30 -58.81
CA ALA A 9 45.90 -24.39 -58.70
C ALA A 9 45.44 -24.56 -57.24
N LYS A 10 46.17 -25.36 -56.45
CA LYS A 10 45.92 -25.51 -55.01
C LYS A 10 46.16 -24.20 -54.25
N GLN A 11 47.22 -23.46 -54.58
CA GLN A 11 47.51 -22.15 -53.99
C GLN A 11 46.43 -21.13 -54.34
N ARG A 12 46.00 -21.03 -55.60
CA ARG A 12 44.89 -20.14 -56.02
C ARG A 12 43.57 -20.46 -55.32
N PHE A 13 43.23 -21.74 -55.18
CA PHE A 13 42.04 -22.16 -54.44
C PHE A 13 42.11 -21.78 -52.95
N LEU A 14 43.25 -22.02 -52.30
CA LEU A 14 43.46 -21.61 -50.91
C LEU A 14 43.38 -20.09 -50.74
N THR A 15 43.94 -19.31 -51.68
CA THR A 15 43.81 -17.85 -51.68
C THR A 15 42.36 -17.40 -51.86
N LEU A 16 41.60 -18.03 -52.76
CA LEU A 16 40.17 -17.73 -52.94
C LEU A 16 39.34 -18.10 -51.72
N CYS A 17 39.61 -19.24 -51.07
CA CYS A 17 38.97 -19.60 -49.81
C CYS A 17 39.31 -18.61 -48.69
N ALA A 18 40.56 -18.16 -48.59
CA ALA A 18 40.96 -17.14 -47.62
C ALA A 18 40.29 -15.79 -47.87
N LEU A 19 40.24 -15.34 -49.14
CA LEU A 19 39.52 -14.11 -49.52
C LEU A 19 38.01 -14.23 -49.26
N GLY A 20 37.42 -15.40 -49.56
CA GLY A 20 36.04 -15.71 -49.25
C GLY A 20 35.77 -15.66 -47.75
N ALA A 21 36.63 -16.25 -46.92
CA ALA A 21 36.50 -16.21 -45.47
C ALA A 21 36.55 -14.78 -44.93
N VAL A 22 37.50 -13.96 -45.39
CA VAL A 22 37.59 -12.53 -45.01
C VAL A 22 36.33 -11.77 -45.43
N LEU A 23 35.83 -12.02 -46.64
CA LEU A 23 34.61 -11.38 -47.14
C LEU A 23 33.38 -11.78 -46.32
N PHE A 24 33.22 -13.07 -46.00
CA PHE A 24 32.12 -13.53 -45.14
C PHE A 24 32.20 -12.96 -43.72
N THR A 25 33.39 -12.85 -43.14
CA THR A 25 33.58 -12.19 -41.83
C THR A 25 33.23 -10.71 -41.91
N ALA A 26 33.65 -9.99 -42.96
CA ALA A 26 33.33 -8.58 -43.15
C ALA A 26 31.83 -8.35 -43.34
N ILE A 27 31.17 -9.18 -44.16
CA ILE A 27 29.71 -9.13 -44.35
C ILE A 27 28.99 -9.46 -43.04
N GLY A 28 29.41 -10.51 -42.33
CA GLY A 28 28.85 -10.88 -41.03
C GLY A 28 28.99 -9.76 -39.99
N PHE A 29 30.15 -9.10 -39.95
CA PHE A 29 30.38 -7.95 -39.08
C PHE A 29 29.50 -6.75 -39.45
N ALA A 30 29.40 -6.41 -40.75
CA ALA A 30 28.55 -5.32 -41.23
C ALA A 30 27.05 -5.58 -40.94
N LEU A 31 26.59 -6.82 -41.18
CA LEU A 31 25.24 -7.25 -40.82
C LEU A 31 25.02 -7.20 -39.30
N GLY A 32 26.04 -7.56 -38.52
CA GLY A 32 26.03 -7.44 -37.06
C GLY A 32 25.87 -5.98 -36.59
N LEU A 33 26.61 -5.04 -37.19
CA LEU A 33 26.49 -3.60 -36.90
C LEU A 33 25.10 -3.07 -37.28
N LEU A 34 24.60 -3.44 -38.46
CA LEU A 34 23.25 -3.08 -38.90
C LEU A 34 22.19 -3.64 -37.95
N TRP A 35 22.31 -4.90 -37.56
CA TRP A 35 21.39 -5.54 -36.62
C TRP A 35 21.43 -4.88 -35.24
N MET A 36 22.61 -4.47 -34.75
CA MET A 36 22.72 -3.68 -33.52
C MET A 36 22.01 -2.33 -33.63
N GLY A 37 22.15 -1.62 -34.76
CA GLY A 37 21.44 -0.35 -34.98
C GLY A 37 19.92 -0.51 -34.98
N PHE A 38 19.40 -1.58 -35.59
CA PHE A 38 17.97 -1.89 -35.57
C PHE A 38 17.46 -2.32 -34.19
N ARG A 39 18.24 -3.14 -33.47
CA ARG A 39 17.83 -3.68 -32.16
C ARG A 39 17.95 -2.66 -31.03
N TYR A 40 18.93 -1.76 -31.13
CA TYR A 40 19.26 -0.76 -30.12
C TYR A 40 19.25 0.65 -30.70
N PRO A 41 18.06 1.16 -31.11
CA PRO A 41 17.94 2.47 -31.75
C PRO A 41 18.45 3.61 -30.85
N MET A 42 18.40 3.44 -29.52
CA MET A 42 18.92 4.42 -28.56
C MET A 42 20.42 4.73 -28.75
N LEU A 43 21.21 3.83 -29.34
CA LEU A 43 22.63 4.09 -29.62
C LEU A 43 22.85 5.20 -30.65
N GLY A 44 21.84 5.48 -31.49
CA GLY A 44 21.84 6.57 -32.46
C GLY A 44 21.44 7.93 -31.88
N GLU A 45 20.86 7.97 -30.68
CA GLU A 45 20.41 9.21 -30.04
C GLU A 45 21.61 10.01 -29.51
N PRO A 46 21.84 11.27 -29.96
CA PRO A 46 22.98 12.07 -29.51
C PRO A 46 23.03 12.26 -27.99
N THR A 47 21.86 12.36 -27.36
CA THR A 47 21.72 12.48 -25.89
C THR A 47 22.11 11.20 -25.17
N PHE A 48 21.85 10.03 -25.76
CA PHE A 48 22.30 8.75 -25.20
C PHE A 48 23.84 8.65 -25.25
N GLN A 49 24.48 9.19 -26.29
CA GLN A 49 25.94 9.26 -26.35
C GLN A 49 26.50 10.15 -25.22
N GLN A 50 25.87 11.30 -24.95
CA GLN A 50 26.24 12.17 -23.82
C GLN A 50 26.10 11.43 -22.48
N PHE A 51 25.04 10.62 -22.30
CA PHE A 51 24.88 9.75 -21.14
C PHE A 51 26.06 8.77 -21.00
N THR A 52 26.43 8.06 -22.07
CA THR A 52 27.55 7.09 -22.01
C THR A 52 28.90 7.76 -21.73
N VAL A 53 29.13 8.97 -22.27
CA VAL A 53 30.36 9.75 -22.02
C VAL A 53 30.40 10.19 -20.56
N SER A 54 29.27 10.69 -20.04
CA SER A 54 29.13 11.13 -18.65
C SER A 54 29.35 9.97 -17.68
N TYR A 55 28.69 8.83 -17.92
CA TYR A 55 28.87 7.61 -17.14
C TYR A 55 30.34 7.17 -17.08
N LYS A 56 31.03 7.13 -18.24
CA LYS A 56 32.47 6.78 -18.29
C LYS A 56 33.36 7.79 -17.57
N LYS A 57 33.08 9.09 -17.71
CA LYS A 57 33.81 10.15 -17.01
C LYS A 57 33.69 10.01 -15.49
N ILE A 58 32.49 9.70 -14.98
CA ILE A 58 32.25 9.50 -13.55
C ILE A 58 33.01 8.26 -13.05
N ILE A 59 32.85 7.11 -13.72
CA ILE A 59 33.53 5.86 -13.31
C ILE A 59 35.05 6.03 -13.27
N ASN A 60 35.65 6.71 -14.24
CA ASN A 60 37.10 6.80 -14.35
C ASN A 60 37.72 7.92 -13.50
N ASP A 61 37.01 9.04 -13.33
CA ASP A 61 37.63 10.29 -12.85
C ASP A 61 36.96 10.88 -11.60
N TYR A 62 35.88 10.29 -11.09
CA TYR A 62 35.27 10.76 -9.85
C TYR A 62 36.18 10.45 -8.65
N LEU A 63 36.56 11.50 -7.91
CA LEU A 63 37.58 11.47 -6.86
C LEU A 63 37.35 10.39 -5.78
N ASN A 64 36.09 10.16 -5.40
CA ASN A 64 35.74 9.27 -4.30
C ASN A 64 35.39 7.84 -4.74
N GLY A 65 35.52 7.53 -6.04
CA GLY A 65 35.06 6.28 -6.63
C GLY A 65 33.53 6.23 -6.78
N ALA A 66 33.05 5.52 -7.80
CA ALA A 66 31.64 5.35 -8.06
C ALA A 66 31.32 3.88 -8.37
N GLU A 67 30.26 3.36 -7.76
CA GLU A 67 29.78 2.01 -8.02
C GLU A 67 28.88 1.99 -9.26
N PRO A 68 29.18 1.17 -10.29
CA PRO A 68 28.36 1.03 -11.50
C PRO A 68 26.88 0.82 -11.22
N LYS A 69 26.55 -0.05 -10.25
CA LYS A 69 25.17 -0.38 -9.88
C LYS A 69 24.39 0.85 -9.43
N ASN A 70 24.95 1.65 -8.53
CA ASN A 70 24.32 2.86 -8.00
C ASN A 70 24.10 3.92 -9.09
N LEU A 71 25.05 4.08 -10.02
CA LEU A 71 24.89 5.01 -11.13
C LEU A 71 23.76 4.59 -12.09
N ILE A 72 23.64 3.29 -12.38
CA ILE A 72 22.58 2.77 -13.26
C ILE A 72 21.20 2.85 -12.58
N HIS A 73 21.12 2.56 -11.29
CA HIS A 73 19.90 2.74 -10.51
C HIS A 73 19.46 4.22 -10.51
N GLY A 74 20.35 5.14 -10.11
CA GLY A 74 20.02 6.57 -10.10
C GLY A 74 19.69 7.14 -11.49
N ALA A 75 20.33 6.63 -12.55
CA ALA A 75 19.95 6.98 -13.92
C ALA A 75 18.54 6.48 -14.29
N THR A 76 18.18 5.27 -13.86
CA THR A 76 16.86 4.68 -14.12
C THR A 76 15.76 5.39 -13.33
N GLU A 77 15.99 5.68 -12.06
CA GLU A 77 15.11 6.52 -11.24
C GLU A 77 14.91 7.89 -11.89
N GLY A 78 15.99 8.55 -12.33
CA GLY A 78 15.92 9.83 -13.02
C GLY A 78 15.15 9.78 -14.34
N MET A 79 15.29 8.70 -15.12
CA MET A 79 14.50 8.50 -16.34
C MET A 79 13.01 8.38 -16.02
N VAL A 80 12.63 7.61 -15.01
CA VAL A 80 11.22 7.45 -14.62
C VAL A 80 10.66 8.74 -14.03
N ALA A 81 11.43 9.45 -13.20
CA ALA A 81 11.05 10.76 -12.66
C ALA A 81 10.80 11.80 -13.76
N SER A 82 11.55 11.73 -14.86
CA SER A 82 11.38 12.64 -16.02
C SER A 82 10.05 12.48 -16.77
N LEU A 83 9.25 11.47 -16.45
CA LEU A 83 7.91 11.28 -17.02
C LEU A 83 6.88 12.26 -16.44
N ASP A 84 7.21 12.95 -15.34
CA ASP A 84 6.27 13.79 -14.57
C ASP A 84 4.96 13.06 -14.21
N ASP A 85 5.05 11.73 -14.08
CA ASP A 85 3.97 10.85 -13.70
C ASP A 85 4.15 10.44 -12.24
N PRO A 86 3.32 10.93 -11.29
CA PRO A 86 3.47 10.61 -9.88
C PRO A 86 3.21 9.13 -9.55
N TYR A 87 2.77 8.33 -10.55
CA TYR A 87 2.49 6.92 -10.40
C TYR A 87 3.61 6.01 -10.92
N SER A 88 4.46 6.50 -11.83
CA SER A 88 5.56 5.69 -12.36
C SER A 88 6.77 5.82 -11.43
N ASN A 89 7.36 4.69 -11.03
CA ASN A 89 8.56 4.66 -10.20
C ASN A 89 9.46 3.48 -10.55
N TYR A 90 10.74 3.62 -10.20
CA TYR A 90 11.70 2.52 -10.18
C TYR A 90 12.15 2.35 -8.73
N LEU A 91 11.94 1.16 -8.19
CA LEU A 91 12.23 0.83 -6.80
C LEU A 91 13.40 -0.16 -6.79
N VAL A 92 14.43 0.13 -6.01
CA VAL A 92 15.66 -0.68 -6.00
C VAL A 92 15.60 -1.75 -4.93
N GLU A 93 16.05 -2.96 -5.25
CA GLU A 93 16.37 -4.02 -4.29
C GLU A 93 15.28 -4.24 -3.22
N GLU A 94 15.59 -3.96 -1.95
CA GLU A 94 14.68 -4.13 -0.82
C GLU A 94 13.39 -3.32 -0.96
N GLU A 95 13.43 -2.14 -1.57
CA GLU A 95 12.22 -1.33 -1.81
C GLU A 95 11.32 -1.98 -2.85
N GLY A 96 11.90 -2.58 -3.90
CA GLY A 96 11.17 -3.30 -4.94
C GLY A 96 10.54 -4.60 -4.41
N ASP A 97 11.29 -5.34 -3.60
CA ASP A 97 10.81 -6.56 -2.95
C ASP A 97 9.69 -6.24 -1.94
N ALA A 98 9.88 -5.25 -1.07
CA ALA A 98 8.86 -4.81 -0.12
C ALA A 98 7.58 -4.32 -0.83
N TYR A 99 7.74 -3.64 -1.96
CA TYR A 99 6.61 -3.18 -2.77
C TYR A 99 5.80 -4.35 -3.33
N THR A 100 6.48 -5.37 -3.88
CA THR A 100 5.82 -6.57 -4.43
C THR A 100 5.14 -7.39 -3.34
N GLN A 101 5.84 -7.66 -2.23
CA GLN A 101 5.30 -8.39 -1.07
C GLN A 101 4.06 -7.71 -0.47
N SER A 102 3.96 -6.38 -0.56
CA SER A 102 2.78 -5.65 -0.08
C SER A 102 1.46 -6.03 -0.80
N TYR A 103 1.53 -6.69 -1.95
CA TYR A 103 0.36 -7.18 -2.69
C TYR A 103 0.10 -8.69 -2.54
N GLU A 104 1.14 -9.48 -2.25
CA GLU A 104 1.05 -10.93 -2.00
C GLU A 104 0.26 -11.26 -0.71
N GLY A 105 0.05 -10.24 0.14
CA GLY A 105 -0.76 -10.36 1.35
C GLY A 105 -0.04 -11.12 2.48
N GLN A 106 1.29 -11.20 2.40
CA GLN A 106 2.13 -11.82 3.41
C GLN A 106 3.27 -10.88 3.80
N ILE A 107 3.46 -10.69 5.09
CA ILE A 107 4.68 -10.10 5.64
C ILE A 107 5.40 -11.22 6.40
N TYR A 108 6.69 -11.37 6.17
CA TYR A 108 7.51 -12.30 6.95
C TYR A 108 7.99 -11.63 8.23
N GLY A 109 7.64 -12.24 9.37
CA GLY A 109 8.00 -11.71 10.68
C GLY A 109 7.40 -12.53 11.80
N ILE A 110 7.16 -11.88 12.94
CA ILE A 110 6.67 -12.53 14.15
C ILE A 110 5.17 -12.34 14.40
N GLY A 111 4.51 -11.45 13.65
CA GLY A 111 3.07 -11.17 13.78
C GLY A 111 2.70 -10.37 15.03
N ALA A 112 3.48 -9.33 15.34
CA ALA A 112 3.21 -8.38 16.41
C ALA A 112 3.05 -6.97 15.85
N GLU A 113 2.04 -6.25 16.32
CA GLU A 113 1.91 -4.81 16.09
C GLU A 113 2.67 -4.09 17.19
N ILE A 114 3.71 -3.35 16.80
CA ILE A 114 4.59 -2.66 17.72
C ILE A 114 4.37 -1.17 17.58
N ARG A 115 4.29 -0.48 18.71
CA ARG A 115 4.30 0.98 18.78
C ARG A 115 5.55 1.44 19.51
N GLN A 116 6.02 2.63 19.15
CA GLN A 116 7.04 3.31 19.94
C GLN A 116 6.34 4.19 20.99
N GLU A 117 6.77 4.05 22.24
CA GLU A 117 6.37 4.90 23.37
C GLU A 117 7.64 5.52 23.94
N GLU A 118 7.87 6.82 23.73
CA GLU A 118 9.10 7.49 24.15
C GLU A 118 10.33 6.78 23.50
N GLU A 119 11.26 6.26 24.31
CA GLU A 119 12.43 5.50 23.84
C GLU A 119 12.22 3.97 23.81
N GLN A 120 10.99 3.50 24.07
CA GLN A 120 10.66 2.08 24.21
C GLN A 120 9.79 1.58 23.06
N PHE A 121 9.91 0.28 22.77
CA PHE A 121 9.06 -0.39 21.79
C PHE A 121 8.12 -1.34 22.50
N VAL A 122 6.81 -1.10 22.36
CA VAL A 122 5.76 -1.78 23.11
C VAL A 122 4.88 -2.56 22.15
N ILE A 123 4.60 -3.82 22.48
CA ILE A 123 3.65 -4.64 21.74
C ILE A 123 2.23 -4.11 22.02
N SER A 124 1.56 -3.66 20.97
CA SER A 124 0.21 -3.12 21.04
C SER A 124 -0.86 -4.19 20.79
N ALA A 125 -0.61 -5.08 19.83
CA ALA A 125 -1.50 -6.19 19.48
C ALA A 125 -0.70 -7.35 18.90
N LEU A 126 -1.33 -8.52 18.86
CA LEU A 126 -0.76 -9.75 18.32
C LEU A 126 -1.69 -10.33 17.28
N THR A 127 -1.12 -10.80 16.18
CA THR A 127 -1.86 -11.58 15.20
C THR A 127 -2.16 -12.95 15.78
N LYS A 128 -3.44 -13.32 15.80
CA LYS A 128 -3.87 -14.62 16.33
C LYS A 128 -3.22 -15.77 15.58
N GLY A 129 -2.67 -16.73 16.32
CA GLY A 129 -1.96 -17.89 15.81
C GLY A 129 -0.56 -17.61 15.28
N ALA A 130 -0.06 -16.37 15.32
CA ALA A 130 1.27 -16.00 14.82
C ALA A 130 2.40 -16.37 15.81
N PRO A 131 3.68 -16.40 15.37
CA PRO A 131 4.81 -16.74 16.23
C PRO A 131 4.87 -15.97 17.55
N ALA A 132 4.59 -14.67 17.56
CA ALA A 132 4.61 -13.85 18.77
C ALA A 132 3.55 -14.28 19.80
N GLU A 133 2.32 -14.57 19.38
CA GLU A 133 1.27 -15.09 20.27
C GLU A 133 1.64 -16.49 20.78
N ARG A 134 2.09 -17.39 19.90
CA ARG A 134 2.51 -18.75 20.29
C ARG A 134 3.74 -18.77 21.19
N GLY A 135 4.61 -17.77 21.04
CA GLY A 135 5.76 -17.51 21.90
C GLY A 135 5.41 -16.91 23.26
N GLY A 136 4.12 -16.67 23.53
CA GLY A 136 3.63 -16.21 24.83
C GLY A 136 3.84 -14.72 25.07
N LEU A 137 4.10 -13.93 24.02
CA LEU A 137 4.08 -12.47 24.12
C LEU A 137 2.66 -11.97 24.39
N LEU A 138 2.53 -10.80 25.00
CA LEU A 138 1.27 -10.17 25.34
C LEU A 138 1.27 -8.68 24.96
N PRO A 139 0.10 -8.10 24.64
CA PRO A 139 -0.03 -6.64 24.59
C PRO A 139 0.47 -5.99 25.90
N GLY A 140 1.27 -4.94 25.77
CA GLY A 140 1.94 -4.24 26.86
C GLY A 140 3.36 -4.72 27.14
N ASP A 141 3.82 -5.82 26.53
CA ASP A 141 5.22 -6.25 26.61
C ASP A 141 6.15 -5.22 25.95
N VAL A 142 7.27 -4.91 26.61
CA VAL A 142 8.31 -4.01 26.10
C VAL A 142 9.46 -4.82 25.53
N ILE A 143 9.86 -4.52 24.28
CA ILE A 143 11.00 -5.16 23.62
C ILE A 143 12.27 -4.40 24.06
N VAL A 144 13.17 -5.08 24.77
CA VAL A 144 14.40 -4.51 25.33
C VAL A 144 15.57 -4.69 24.36
N THR A 145 15.72 -5.90 23.81
CA THR A 145 16.75 -6.21 22.82
C THR A 145 16.21 -7.11 21.71
N VAL A 146 16.85 -7.03 20.54
CA VAL A 146 16.63 -7.92 19.39
C VAL A 146 17.99 -8.48 18.96
N ASP A 147 18.12 -9.80 18.95
CA ASP A 147 19.37 -10.53 18.67
C ASP A 147 20.56 -9.99 19.48
N GLY A 148 20.30 -9.67 20.76
CA GLY A 148 21.30 -9.12 21.69
C GLY A 148 21.62 -7.63 21.51
N GLN A 149 21.06 -6.96 20.50
CA GLN A 149 21.23 -5.53 20.27
C GLN A 149 20.21 -4.73 21.09
N LYS A 150 20.68 -3.76 21.88
CA LYS A 150 19.82 -2.83 22.61
C LYS A 150 19.07 -1.93 21.65
N LEU A 151 17.78 -1.72 21.94
CA LEU A 151 16.90 -0.89 21.12
C LEU A 151 16.87 0.60 21.53
N ILE A 152 17.46 0.95 22.66
CA ILE A 152 17.53 2.35 23.11
C ILE A 152 18.24 3.20 22.06
N GLY A 153 17.59 4.29 21.63
CA GLY A 153 18.10 5.19 20.60
C GLY A 153 17.95 4.70 19.16
N LYS A 154 17.33 3.53 18.94
CA LYS A 154 16.97 3.04 17.60
C LYS A 154 15.66 3.67 17.12
N THR A 155 15.56 3.85 15.81
CA THR A 155 14.33 4.26 15.15
C THR A 155 13.39 3.06 14.98
N PHE A 156 12.09 3.33 14.84
CA PHE A 156 11.11 2.29 14.52
C PHE A 156 11.43 1.55 13.20
N GLN A 157 11.99 2.25 12.21
CA GLN A 157 12.37 1.63 10.93
C GLN A 157 13.53 0.64 11.11
N GLU A 158 14.55 0.99 11.91
CA GLU A 158 15.63 0.06 12.26
C GLU A 158 15.09 -1.18 13.01
N LEU A 159 14.12 -1.00 13.91
CA LEU A 159 13.46 -2.11 14.59
C LEU A 159 12.77 -3.05 13.59
N LEU A 160 12.00 -2.50 12.66
CA LEU A 160 11.31 -3.29 11.65
C LEU A 160 12.30 -4.08 10.79
N GLY A 161 13.44 -3.48 10.44
CA GLY A 161 14.51 -4.13 9.68
C GLY A 161 15.13 -5.34 10.38
N VAL A 162 15.18 -5.36 11.73
CA VAL A 162 15.71 -6.50 12.49
C VAL A 162 14.66 -7.53 12.88
N ILE A 163 13.40 -7.11 13.11
CA ILE A 163 12.32 -8.04 13.46
C ILE A 163 11.83 -8.81 12.22
N ARG A 164 11.76 -8.15 11.07
CA ARG A 164 11.47 -8.81 9.79
C ARG A 164 12.70 -9.57 9.31
N GLY A 165 12.49 -10.48 8.37
CA GLY A 165 13.55 -11.32 7.82
C GLY A 165 12.98 -12.52 7.09
N GLU A 166 13.86 -13.30 6.47
CA GLU A 166 13.48 -14.45 5.65
C GLU A 166 12.67 -15.48 6.46
N GLU A 167 11.72 -16.12 5.78
CA GLU A 167 10.91 -17.18 6.35
C GLU A 167 11.77 -18.30 6.95
N GLY A 168 11.40 -18.77 8.13
CA GLY A 168 12.05 -19.89 8.77
C GLY A 168 13.32 -19.55 9.56
N THR A 169 13.87 -18.35 9.39
CA THR A 169 14.89 -17.82 10.28
C THR A 169 14.32 -17.52 11.67
N SER A 170 15.18 -17.33 12.68
CA SER A 170 14.74 -17.00 14.04
C SER A 170 15.22 -15.61 14.45
N VAL A 171 14.50 -15.01 15.39
CA VAL A 171 14.84 -13.76 16.06
C VAL A 171 14.75 -13.98 17.57
N ALA A 172 15.77 -13.57 18.30
CA ALA A 172 15.79 -13.60 19.75
C ALA A 172 15.37 -12.22 20.29
N LEU A 173 14.34 -12.19 21.12
CA LEU A 173 13.85 -10.98 21.77
C LEU A 173 14.09 -11.09 23.27
N GLN A 174 14.50 -10.00 23.90
CA GLN A 174 14.40 -9.87 25.36
C GLN A 174 13.21 -8.99 25.68
N ILE A 175 12.31 -9.48 26.53
CA ILE A 175 11.01 -8.88 26.82
C ILE A 175 10.94 -8.47 28.29
N GLN A 176 10.48 -7.25 28.53
CA GLN A 176 10.14 -6.73 29.84
C GLN A 176 8.61 -6.66 29.98
N ARG A 177 8.05 -7.43 30.93
CA ARG A 177 6.61 -7.49 31.18
C ARG A 177 6.26 -6.84 32.52
N GLY A 178 5.67 -5.65 32.47
CA GLY A 178 5.43 -4.87 33.68
C GLY A 178 6.73 -4.51 34.40
N VAL A 179 6.64 -4.09 35.66
CA VAL A 179 7.82 -3.59 36.43
C VAL A 179 8.38 -4.66 37.39
N GLU A 180 7.58 -5.65 37.76
CA GLU A 180 7.93 -6.65 38.79
C GLU A 180 8.50 -7.96 38.23
N VAL A 181 8.42 -8.18 36.92
CA VAL A 181 8.92 -9.39 36.25
C VAL A 181 10.32 -9.11 35.71
N GLU A 182 11.29 -9.97 36.02
CA GLU A 182 12.62 -9.88 35.41
C GLU A 182 12.53 -10.05 33.87
N PRO A 183 13.35 -9.33 33.08
CA PRO A 183 13.39 -9.52 31.64
C PRO A 183 13.64 -10.99 31.28
N PHE A 184 12.93 -11.48 30.26
CA PHE A 184 13.06 -12.87 29.80
C PHE A 184 13.27 -12.93 28.29
N ASP A 185 14.01 -13.95 27.85
CA ASP A 185 14.30 -14.14 26.44
C ASP A 185 13.24 -15.02 25.77
N VAL A 186 12.85 -14.65 24.55
CA VAL A 186 11.93 -15.39 23.69
C VAL A 186 12.54 -15.49 22.31
N THR A 187 12.76 -16.71 21.83
CA THR A 187 13.18 -16.94 20.45
C THR A 187 11.96 -17.28 19.60
N LEU A 188 11.74 -16.48 18.57
CA LEU A 188 10.61 -16.62 17.66
C LEU A 188 11.10 -17.00 16.27
N LYS A 189 10.44 -17.97 15.65
CA LYS A 189 10.66 -18.30 14.25
C LYS A 189 9.85 -17.34 13.37
N ARG A 190 10.49 -16.72 12.39
CA ARG A 190 9.82 -15.85 11.41
C ARG A 190 8.97 -16.71 10.48
N GLU A 191 7.73 -16.29 10.28
CA GLU A 191 6.75 -16.96 9.42
C GLU A 191 6.00 -15.94 8.58
N ALA A 192 5.36 -16.42 7.51
CA ALA A 192 4.42 -15.60 6.74
C ALA A 192 3.20 -15.25 7.62
N ILE A 193 3.05 -13.96 7.91
CA ILE A 193 1.90 -13.43 8.64
C ILE A 193 0.84 -13.00 7.62
N PRO A 194 -0.37 -13.59 7.65
CA PRO A 194 -1.43 -13.18 6.74
C PRO A 194 -1.85 -11.75 7.06
N ILE A 195 -1.84 -10.87 6.06
CA ILE A 195 -2.48 -9.57 6.17
C ILE A 195 -3.92 -9.76 5.74
N HIS A 196 -4.84 -9.77 6.70
CA HIS A 196 -6.26 -9.77 6.39
C HIS A 196 -6.68 -8.43 5.80
N THR A 197 -7.28 -8.50 4.61
CA THR A 197 -7.73 -7.33 3.85
C THR A 197 -9.23 -7.11 3.92
N VAL A 198 -9.96 -8.09 4.45
CA VAL A 198 -11.41 -8.03 4.64
C VAL A 198 -11.77 -8.25 6.11
N THR A 199 -12.59 -7.35 6.64
CA THR A 199 -13.30 -7.55 7.91
C THR A 199 -14.80 -7.47 7.67
N SER A 200 -15.59 -8.10 8.54
CA SER A 200 -17.04 -8.10 8.39
C SER A 200 -17.78 -8.19 9.71
N GLU A 201 -18.90 -7.50 9.78
CA GLU A 201 -19.83 -7.54 10.90
C GLU A 201 -21.29 -7.53 10.40
N LEU A 202 -22.18 -8.08 11.21
CA LEU A 202 -23.62 -8.05 10.94
C LEU A 202 -24.23 -6.89 11.72
N LEU A 203 -24.71 -5.88 11.01
CA LEU A 203 -25.40 -4.73 11.61
C LEU A 203 -26.88 -5.03 11.84
N GLU A 204 -27.52 -4.17 12.63
CA GLU A 204 -28.96 -4.20 12.84
C GLU A 204 -29.74 -4.22 11.52
N GLY A 205 -30.90 -4.88 11.54
CA GLY A 205 -31.74 -5.02 10.34
C GLY A 205 -31.28 -6.08 9.34
N GLY A 206 -30.17 -6.78 9.59
CA GLY A 206 -29.64 -7.83 8.71
C GLY A 206 -28.79 -7.27 7.56
N ILE A 207 -28.12 -6.13 7.79
CA ILE A 207 -27.17 -5.54 6.85
C ILE A 207 -25.79 -6.16 7.10
N GLY A 208 -25.21 -6.79 6.08
CA GLY A 208 -23.81 -7.21 6.13
C GLY A 208 -22.92 -6.00 5.90
N HIS A 209 -22.11 -5.62 6.88
CA HIS A 209 -21.08 -4.60 6.72
C HIS A 209 -19.74 -5.30 6.46
N VAL A 210 -19.14 -5.02 5.30
CA VAL A 210 -17.87 -5.62 4.88
C VAL A 210 -16.91 -4.50 4.55
N THR A 211 -15.79 -4.43 5.25
CA THR A 211 -14.71 -3.48 4.96
C THR A 211 -13.65 -4.18 4.11
N ILE A 212 -13.22 -3.53 3.03
CA ILE A 212 -12.04 -3.94 2.24
C ILE A 212 -10.98 -2.87 2.42
N SER A 213 -9.87 -3.19 3.10
CA SER A 213 -8.78 -2.23 3.36
C SER A 213 -7.79 -2.10 2.20
N ARG A 214 -7.63 -3.16 1.40
CA ARG A 214 -6.78 -3.22 0.20
C ARG A 214 -7.21 -4.37 -0.71
N PHE A 215 -6.85 -4.32 -1.99
CA PHE A 215 -6.99 -5.45 -2.92
C PHE A 215 -5.65 -6.20 -3.07
N GLY A 216 -5.41 -7.17 -2.20
CA GLY A 216 -4.30 -8.13 -2.29
C GLY A 216 -4.74 -9.46 -2.90
N GLU A 217 -3.80 -10.40 -3.06
CA GLU A 217 -4.05 -11.67 -3.75
C GLU A 217 -5.23 -12.47 -3.17
N LYS A 218 -5.37 -12.49 -1.84
CA LYS A 218 -6.39 -13.28 -1.12
C LYS A 218 -7.69 -12.54 -0.86
N THR A 219 -7.79 -11.25 -1.18
CA THR A 219 -8.94 -10.40 -0.80
C THR A 219 -10.27 -10.94 -1.33
N ALA A 220 -10.30 -11.49 -2.55
CA ALA A 220 -11.54 -12.05 -3.10
C ALA A 220 -12.01 -13.30 -2.34
N ASP A 221 -11.08 -14.14 -1.88
CA ASP A 221 -11.41 -15.34 -1.11
C ASP A 221 -11.85 -14.97 0.31
N GLU A 222 -11.18 -13.99 0.93
CA GLU A 222 -11.59 -13.42 2.22
C GLU A 222 -12.98 -12.78 2.14
N PHE A 223 -13.27 -12.05 1.06
CA PHE A 223 -14.60 -11.48 0.82
C PHE A 223 -15.69 -12.55 0.70
N ALA A 224 -15.43 -13.62 -0.07
CA ALA A 224 -16.35 -14.73 -0.19
C ALA A 224 -16.58 -15.45 1.16
N ALA A 225 -15.52 -15.63 1.95
CA ALA A 225 -15.60 -16.21 3.29
C ALA A 225 -16.42 -15.33 4.25
N ALA A 226 -16.18 -14.02 4.24
CA ALA A 226 -16.92 -13.05 5.04
C ALA A 226 -18.43 -13.07 4.71
N LEU A 227 -18.79 -13.05 3.42
CA LEU A 227 -20.20 -13.16 3.02
C LEU A 227 -20.85 -14.46 3.50
N LYS A 228 -20.14 -15.59 3.40
CA LYS A 228 -20.63 -16.88 3.88
C LYS A 228 -20.84 -16.89 5.40
N GLU A 229 -19.90 -16.31 6.15
CA GLU A 229 -20.01 -16.20 7.61
C GLU A 229 -21.21 -15.34 8.01
N LEU A 230 -21.37 -14.18 7.38
CA LEU A 230 -22.50 -13.27 7.62
C LEU A 230 -23.84 -13.96 7.32
N GLN A 231 -23.94 -14.66 6.19
CA GLN A 231 -25.15 -15.41 5.79
C GLN A 231 -25.47 -16.59 6.71
N ALA A 232 -24.44 -17.21 7.31
CA ALA A 232 -24.62 -18.30 8.26
C ALA A 232 -25.17 -17.81 9.61
N LYS A 233 -24.89 -16.56 10.00
CA LYS A 233 -25.44 -15.93 11.21
C LYS A 233 -26.91 -15.56 11.03
N GLN A 234 -27.25 -14.89 9.93
CA GLN A 234 -28.62 -14.47 9.62
C GLN A 234 -28.79 -14.21 8.12
N PRO A 235 -29.99 -14.41 7.53
CA PRO A 235 -30.27 -13.99 6.16
C PRO A 235 -30.02 -12.49 5.97
N LEU A 236 -29.13 -12.16 5.03
CA LEU A 236 -28.81 -10.78 4.68
C LEU A 236 -29.96 -10.13 3.94
N LYS A 237 -30.21 -8.86 4.28
CA LYS A 237 -31.14 -7.99 3.58
C LYS A 237 -30.42 -7.01 2.67
N GLY A 238 -29.23 -6.57 3.03
CA GLY A 238 -28.42 -5.66 2.22
C GLY A 238 -26.93 -5.82 2.50
N LEU A 239 -26.11 -5.26 1.62
CA LEU A 239 -24.65 -5.21 1.77
C LEU A 239 -24.18 -3.76 1.82
N LEU A 240 -23.49 -3.40 2.89
CA LEU A 240 -22.74 -2.16 3.01
C LEU A 240 -21.26 -2.47 2.83
N LEU A 241 -20.70 -2.03 1.69
CA LEU A 241 -19.31 -2.25 1.35
C LEU A 241 -18.49 -1.00 1.70
N ASP A 242 -17.59 -1.10 2.68
CA ASP A 242 -16.73 0.00 3.08
C ASP A 242 -15.37 -0.09 2.39
N MET A 243 -15.07 0.90 1.55
CA MET A 243 -13.79 1.06 0.86
C MET A 243 -13.15 2.42 1.18
N ARG A 244 -13.55 3.06 2.28
CA ARG A 244 -12.92 4.29 2.75
C ARG A 244 -11.46 4.03 3.07
N SER A 245 -10.60 4.95 2.64
CA SER A 245 -9.15 4.86 2.82
C SER A 245 -8.49 3.60 2.24
N ASN A 246 -9.16 2.92 1.31
CA ASN A 246 -8.58 1.82 0.54
C ASN A 246 -7.86 2.37 -0.71
N PRO A 247 -6.51 2.32 -0.78
CA PRO A 247 -5.74 2.87 -1.89
C PRO A 247 -5.82 2.04 -3.19
N GLY A 248 -6.59 0.95 -3.17
CA GLY A 248 -6.79 0.03 -4.27
C GLY A 248 -5.92 -1.23 -4.14
N GLY A 249 -5.41 -1.70 -5.28
CA GLY A 249 -4.55 -2.87 -5.34
C GLY A 249 -4.69 -3.63 -6.65
N LEU A 250 -4.61 -4.95 -6.57
CA LEU A 250 -4.62 -5.85 -7.72
C LEU A 250 -5.99 -5.87 -8.42
N LEU A 251 -5.96 -5.77 -9.75
CA LEU A 251 -7.17 -5.78 -10.58
C LEU A 251 -7.90 -7.13 -10.55
N GLN A 252 -7.17 -8.25 -10.46
CA GLN A 252 -7.76 -9.59 -10.52
C GLN A 252 -8.71 -9.88 -9.33
N PRO A 253 -8.31 -9.70 -8.06
CA PRO A 253 -9.23 -9.79 -6.92
C PRO A 253 -10.44 -8.85 -7.05
N THR A 254 -10.23 -7.65 -7.59
CA THR A 254 -11.30 -6.66 -7.84
C THR A 254 -12.35 -7.20 -8.81
N ILE A 255 -11.93 -7.81 -9.92
CA ILE A 255 -12.83 -8.43 -10.90
C ILE A 255 -13.56 -9.63 -10.27
N LYS A 256 -12.89 -10.46 -9.47
CA LYS A 256 -13.54 -11.59 -8.78
C LYS A 256 -14.65 -11.14 -7.83
N ILE A 257 -14.41 -10.07 -7.05
CA ILE A 257 -15.44 -9.47 -6.18
C ILE A 257 -16.57 -8.88 -7.03
N ALA A 258 -16.24 -8.17 -8.11
CA ALA A 258 -17.23 -7.65 -9.04
C ALA A 258 -18.10 -8.75 -9.66
N ASN A 259 -17.52 -9.90 -10.05
CA ASN A 259 -18.26 -11.06 -10.55
C ASN A 259 -19.27 -11.62 -9.52
N THR A 260 -19.08 -11.37 -8.22
CA THR A 260 -20.05 -11.79 -7.20
C THR A 260 -21.26 -10.85 -7.16
N LEU A 261 -21.02 -9.54 -7.31
CA LEU A 261 -22.02 -8.50 -7.00
C LEU A 261 -22.70 -7.90 -8.24
N ILE A 262 -22.03 -7.89 -9.39
CA ILE A 262 -22.48 -7.22 -10.60
C ILE A 262 -23.25 -8.21 -11.48
N PRO A 263 -24.43 -7.83 -12.03
CA PRO A 263 -25.19 -8.70 -12.92
C PRO A 263 -24.36 -9.22 -14.10
N LYS A 264 -24.57 -10.49 -14.45
CA LYS A 264 -23.90 -11.15 -15.58
C LYS A 264 -23.94 -10.30 -16.86
N ASP A 265 -22.84 -10.32 -17.61
CA ASP A 265 -22.62 -9.62 -18.89
C ASP A 265 -22.57 -8.08 -18.82
N LYS A 266 -22.77 -7.47 -17.64
CA LYS A 266 -22.53 -6.03 -17.45
C LYS A 266 -21.04 -5.72 -17.41
N VAL A 267 -20.67 -4.55 -17.90
CA VAL A 267 -19.26 -4.10 -17.94
C VAL A 267 -18.80 -3.75 -16.53
N ILE A 268 -17.58 -4.15 -16.19
CA ILE A 268 -16.89 -3.78 -14.95
C ILE A 268 -16.00 -2.57 -15.23
N LEU A 269 -15.11 -2.66 -16.23
CA LEU A 269 -14.21 -1.59 -16.66
C LEU A 269 -13.72 -1.83 -18.09
N ASN A 270 -13.16 -0.78 -18.69
CA ASN A 270 -12.44 -0.85 -19.94
C ASN A 270 -10.99 -0.39 -19.73
N VAL A 271 -10.00 -1.20 -20.09
CA VAL A 271 -8.57 -0.83 -20.05
C VAL A 271 -8.14 -0.44 -21.47
N VAL A 272 -7.66 0.80 -21.64
CA VAL A 272 -7.26 1.37 -22.93
C VAL A 272 -5.76 1.67 -22.89
N TYR A 273 -4.99 0.94 -23.71
CA TYR A 273 -3.54 1.10 -23.78
C TYR A 273 -3.15 2.29 -24.67
N LYS A 274 -1.89 2.73 -24.53
CA LYS A 274 -1.29 3.82 -25.32
C LYS A 274 -1.64 3.73 -26.82
N ASN A 275 -2.01 4.87 -27.40
CA ASN A 275 -2.43 5.03 -28.80
C ASN A 275 -3.63 4.15 -29.21
N GLU A 276 -4.43 3.71 -28.23
CA GLU A 276 -5.58 2.81 -28.44
C GLU A 276 -5.20 1.52 -29.17
N ARG A 277 -3.92 1.12 -29.09
CA ARG A 277 -3.40 -0.11 -29.73
C ARG A 277 -4.17 -1.35 -29.29
N GLN A 278 -4.79 -1.28 -28.11
CA GLN A 278 -5.58 -2.33 -27.51
C GLN A 278 -6.57 -1.70 -26.53
N THR A 279 -7.82 -2.19 -26.57
CA THR A 279 -8.83 -1.96 -25.53
C THR A 279 -9.31 -3.32 -25.03
N VAL A 280 -9.28 -3.52 -23.72
CA VAL A 280 -9.76 -4.73 -23.06
C VAL A 280 -10.99 -4.37 -22.22
N THR A 281 -12.14 -4.95 -22.56
CA THR A 281 -13.38 -4.78 -21.78
C THR A 281 -13.57 -5.98 -20.87
N TYR A 282 -13.65 -5.73 -19.56
CA TYR A 282 -13.96 -6.74 -18.56
C TYR A 282 -15.45 -6.69 -18.26
N LYS A 283 -16.11 -7.85 -18.30
CA LYS A 283 -17.53 -8.01 -17.99
C LYS A 283 -17.72 -8.98 -16.83
N SER A 284 -18.83 -8.82 -16.11
CA SER A 284 -19.19 -9.72 -15.02
C SER A 284 -19.51 -11.13 -15.54
N GLU A 285 -18.86 -12.11 -14.94
CA GLU A 285 -19.10 -13.54 -15.16
C GLU A 285 -20.00 -14.16 -14.08
N GLN A 286 -20.80 -13.35 -13.40
CA GLN A 286 -21.62 -13.76 -12.25
C GLN A 286 -22.36 -15.09 -12.48
N GLU A 287 -22.08 -16.05 -11.60
CA GLU A 287 -22.70 -17.38 -11.62
C GLU A 287 -24.08 -17.39 -10.96
N LYS A 288 -24.20 -16.72 -9.81
CA LYS A 288 -25.44 -16.61 -9.03
C LYS A 288 -25.86 -15.16 -8.92
N ALA A 289 -27.08 -14.86 -9.36
CA ALA A 289 -27.64 -13.52 -9.29
C ALA A 289 -27.62 -12.97 -7.84
N TRP A 290 -26.94 -11.84 -7.66
CA TRP A 290 -27.05 -11.04 -6.45
C TRP A 290 -28.32 -10.19 -6.53
N THR A 291 -29.18 -10.29 -5.51
CA THR A 291 -30.51 -9.63 -5.51
C THR A 291 -30.68 -8.60 -4.40
N LEU A 292 -29.74 -8.52 -3.46
CA LEU A 292 -29.85 -7.63 -2.30
C LEU A 292 -29.36 -6.22 -2.67
N PRO A 293 -29.94 -5.14 -2.11
CA PRO A 293 -29.40 -3.79 -2.28
C PRO A 293 -27.97 -3.68 -1.79
N ILE A 294 -27.17 -2.90 -2.51
CA ILE A 294 -25.76 -2.62 -2.21
C ILE A 294 -25.61 -1.11 -1.99
N ALA A 295 -24.89 -0.74 -0.94
CA ALA A 295 -24.39 0.60 -0.70
C ALA A 295 -22.87 0.54 -0.51
N VAL A 296 -22.17 1.56 -0.96
CA VAL A 296 -20.70 1.65 -0.90
C VAL A 296 -20.29 2.91 -0.16
N LEU A 297 -19.43 2.78 0.85
CA LEU A 297 -18.80 3.90 1.54
C LEU A 297 -17.43 4.19 0.91
N VAL A 298 -17.18 5.45 0.56
CA VAL A 298 -15.93 5.91 -0.04
C VAL A 298 -15.50 7.27 0.51
N ASN A 299 -14.21 7.58 0.40
CA ASN A 299 -13.67 8.90 0.72
C ASN A 299 -12.54 9.32 -0.23
N GLY A 300 -11.93 10.48 0.02
CA GLY A 300 -10.82 11.02 -0.81
C GLY A 300 -9.56 10.15 -0.88
N GLN A 301 -9.46 9.10 -0.06
CA GLN A 301 -8.36 8.13 -0.05
C GLN A 301 -8.73 6.80 -0.73
N SER A 302 -10.00 6.61 -1.10
CA SER A 302 -10.43 5.50 -1.95
C SER A 302 -9.85 5.70 -3.36
N ALA A 303 -8.98 4.79 -3.83
CA ALA A 303 -8.26 4.96 -5.09
C ALA A 303 -8.19 3.68 -5.94
N SER A 304 -7.93 3.83 -7.24
CA SER A 304 -7.57 2.73 -8.16
C SER A 304 -8.61 1.61 -8.18
N ALA A 305 -8.25 0.38 -7.79
CA ALA A 305 -9.17 -0.76 -7.71
C ALA A 305 -10.44 -0.47 -6.89
N SER A 306 -10.35 0.31 -5.82
CA SER A 306 -11.52 0.76 -5.04
C SER A 306 -12.47 1.60 -5.90
N GLU A 307 -11.92 2.45 -6.75
CA GLU A 307 -12.69 3.29 -7.68
C GLU A 307 -13.25 2.47 -8.85
N VAL A 308 -12.51 1.47 -9.33
CA VAL A 308 -13.00 0.50 -10.33
C VAL A 308 -14.24 -0.22 -9.79
N LEU A 309 -14.15 -0.81 -8.59
CA LEU A 309 -15.28 -1.53 -7.99
C LEU A 309 -16.44 -0.58 -7.67
N THR A 310 -16.16 0.62 -7.15
CA THR A 310 -17.19 1.64 -6.88
C THR A 310 -17.93 2.04 -8.16
N ALA A 311 -17.20 2.39 -9.22
CA ALA A 311 -17.80 2.80 -10.50
C ALA A 311 -18.60 1.66 -11.13
N ALA A 312 -18.08 0.43 -11.07
CA ALA A 312 -18.75 -0.74 -11.59
C ALA A 312 -20.04 -1.06 -10.81
N LEU A 313 -20.00 -1.03 -9.48
CA LEU A 313 -21.19 -1.23 -8.64
C LEU A 313 -22.23 -0.14 -8.88
N LYS A 314 -21.80 1.12 -8.97
CA LYS A 314 -22.69 2.26 -9.23
C LYS A 314 -23.36 2.17 -10.60
N GLU A 315 -22.59 2.04 -11.67
CA GLU A 315 -23.10 2.14 -13.05
C GLU A 315 -23.72 0.83 -13.56
N SER A 316 -23.19 -0.32 -13.13
CA SER A 316 -23.62 -1.64 -13.64
C SER A 316 -24.51 -2.44 -12.70
N ALA A 317 -24.43 -2.21 -11.38
CA ALA A 317 -25.26 -2.89 -10.38
C ALA A 317 -26.30 -1.97 -9.69
N GLY A 318 -26.26 -0.65 -9.94
CA GLY A 318 -27.17 0.32 -9.33
C GLY A 318 -26.94 0.52 -7.82
N ALA A 319 -25.73 0.25 -7.33
CA ALA A 319 -25.37 0.48 -5.93
C ALA A 319 -25.35 1.98 -5.62
N ALA A 320 -25.77 2.35 -4.41
CA ALA A 320 -25.66 3.72 -3.93
C ALA A 320 -24.22 3.99 -3.44
N VAL A 321 -23.63 5.12 -3.81
CA VAL A 321 -22.32 5.55 -3.32
C VAL A 321 -22.49 6.67 -2.29
N ILE A 322 -21.89 6.51 -1.10
CA ILE A 322 -22.03 7.41 0.04
C ILE A 322 -20.64 7.84 0.52
N GLY A 323 -20.54 9.08 1.00
CA GLY A 323 -19.32 9.60 1.61
C GLY A 323 -18.79 10.80 0.84
N GLU A 324 -17.51 10.74 0.48
CA GLU A 324 -16.83 11.82 -0.23
C GLU A 324 -16.33 11.37 -1.59
N LYS A 325 -16.00 12.34 -2.43
CA LYS A 325 -15.42 12.10 -3.75
C LYS A 325 -14.10 11.32 -3.63
N THR A 326 -13.90 10.31 -4.48
CA THR A 326 -12.70 9.46 -4.46
C THR A 326 -11.46 10.14 -5.04
N TYR A 327 -10.30 9.50 -4.89
CA TYR A 327 -8.99 10.06 -5.20
C TYR A 327 -8.77 10.46 -6.68
N GLY A 328 -9.26 9.65 -7.63
CA GLY A 328 -9.13 9.88 -9.06
C GLY A 328 -7.89 9.24 -9.70
N LYS A 329 -7.53 8.01 -9.33
CA LYS A 329 -6.45 7.26 -10.00
C LYS A 329 -7.00 6.45 -11.17
N GLY A 330 -7.06 7.07 -12.35
CA GLY A 330 -7.63 6.51 -13.58
C GLY A 330 -6.63 5.77 -14.48
N VAL A 331 -5.50 5.32 -13.94
CA VAL A 331 -4.40 4.71 -14.70
C VAL A 331 -4.09 3.29 -14.23
N VAL A 332 -3.49 2.49 -15.10
CA VAL A 332 -3.04 1.12 -14.84
C VAL A 332 -1.53 1.08 -14.94
N GLN A 333 -0.90 0.59 -13.88
CA GLN A 333 0.54 0.37 -13.82
C GLN A 333 0.85 -1.10 -14.18
N ALA A 334 1.88 -1.31 -14.97
CA ALA A 334 2.52 -2.61 -15.14
C ALA A 334 3.71 -2.70 -14.18
N PHE A 335 3.83 -3.83 -13.49
CA PHE A 335 4.95 -4.12 -12.59
C PHE A 335 5.90 -5.10 -13.27
N ASN A 336 7.16 -4.70 -13.43
CA ASN A 336 8.22 -5.56 -13.93
C ASN A 336 9.29 -5.69 -12.85
N GLN A 337 9.32 -6.83 -12.16
CA GLN A 337 10.40 -7.15 -11.21
C GLN A 337 11.58 -7.76 -11.96
N PHE A 338 12.77 -7.23 -11.70
CA PHE A 338 14.04 -7.69 -12.24
C PHE A 338 14.67 -8.73 -11.31
N ARG A 339 15.69 -9.43 -11.81
CA ARG A 339 16.35 -10.52 -11.06
C ARG A 339 17.09 -10.06 -9.80
N ASP A 340 17.40 -8.79 -9.71
CA ASP A 340 18.08 -8.16 -8.57
C ASP A 340 17.11 -7.59 -7.53
N GLY A 341 15.80 -7.90 -7.64
CA GLY A 341 14.75 -7.42 -6.74
C GLY A 341 14.19 -6.04 -7.12
N SER A 342 14.86 -5.29 -8.01
CA SER A 342 14.35 -3.99 -8.44
C SER A 342 13.04 -4.12 -9.21
N VAL A 343 12.17 -3.11 -9.13
CA VAL A 343 10.84 -3.09 -9.74
C VAL A 343 10.66 -1.82 -10.56
N LEU A 344 10.29 -1.97 -11.82
CA LEU A 344 9.72 -0.88 -12.63
C LEU A 344 8.20 -0.94 -12.56
N SER A 345 7.59 0.06 -11.92
CA SER A 345 6.16 0.34 -11.98
C SER A 345 5.93 1.44 -13.02
N LEU A 346 5.30 1.10 -14.15
CA LEU A 346 5.11 2.03 -15.25
C LEU A 346 3.63 2.17 -15.60
N THR A 347 3.14 3.40 -15.74
CA THR A 347 1.80 3.68 -16.28
C THR A 347 1.74 3.32 -17.77
N GLU A 348 1.01 2.26 -18.12
CA GLU A 348 0.93 1.75 -19.50
C GLU A 348 -0.46 1.91 -20.15
N ALA A 349 -1.50 2.10 -19.33
CA ALA A 349 -2.87 2.22 -19.78
C ALA A 349 -3.68 3.16 -18.89
N GLN A 350 -4.81 3.62 -19.44
CA GLN A 350 -5.88 4.22 -18.67
C GLN A 350 -7.00 3.20 -18.48
N TRP A 351 -7.79 3.34 -17.41
CA TRP A 351 -9.03 2.59 -17.29
C TRP A 351 -10.24 3.53 -17.30
N LYS A 352 -11.35 3.08 -17.89
CA LYS A 352 -12.61 3.81 -18.00
C LYS A 352 -13.73 3.04 -17.31
N THR A 353 -14.68 3.78 -16.74
CA THR A 353 -15.89 3.22 -16.09
C THR A 353 -16.74 2.42 -17.10
N PRO A 354 -17.78 1.67 -16.65
CA PRO A 354 -18.71 1.00 -17.56
C PRO A 354 -19.29 1.91 -18.64
N GLY A 355 -19.62 3.16 -18.30
CA GLY A 355 -20.11 4.20 -19.20
C GLY A 355 -19.04 4.86 -20.07
N GLY A 356 -17.76 4.48 -19.92
CA GLY A 356 -16.65 4.98 -20.74
C GLY A 356 -15.98 6.26 -20.21
N THR A 357 -16.28 6.69 -18.98
CA THR A 357 -15.66 7.88 -18.37
C THR A 357 -14.24 7.56 -17.90
N TRP A 358 -13.27 8.41 -18.23
CA TRP A 358 -11.92 8.34 -17.67
C TRP A 358 -11.84 9.19 -16.40
N ILE A 359 -11.68 8.56 -15.24
CA ILE A 359 -11.79 9.25 -13.95
C ILE A 359 -10.47 9.84 -13.43
N ASN A 360 -9.41 9.86 -14.25
CA ASN A 360 -8.10 10.33 -13.79
C ASN A 360 -8.15 11.79 -13.35
N LYS A 361 -7.58 12.07 -12.17
CA LYS A 361 -7.63 13.38 -11.48
C LYS A 361 -9.04 13.90 -11.17
N THR A 362 -10.08 13.09 -11.41
CA THR A 362 -11.49 13.49 -11.23
C THR A 362 -12.25 12.58 -10.30
N GLY A 363 -11.90 11.31 -10.11
CA GLY A 363 -12.55 10.43 -9.15
C GLY A 363 -14.02 10.08 -9.47
N VAL A 364 -14.61 9.28 -8.61
CA VAL A 364 -16.02 8.89 -8.59
C VAL A 364 -16.74 9.78 -7.58
N SER A 365 -17.83 10.41 -8.01
CA SER A 365 -18.66 11.26 -7.13
C SER A 365 -19.70 10.42 -6.38
N PRO A 366 -19.91 10.66 -5.07
CA PRO A 366 -20.95 9.97 -4.31
C PRO A 366 -22.35 10.42 -4.75
N ASP A 367 -23.33 9.54 -4.62
CA ASP A 367 -24.75 9.87 -4.76
C ASP A 367 -25.27 10.61 -3.52
N TYR A 368 -24.72 10.25 -2.35
CA TYR A 368 -25.01 10.88 -1.07
C TYR A 368 -23.71 11.45 -0.48
N ALA A 369 -23.46 12.73 -0.72
CA ALA A 369 -22.32 13.42 -0.14
C ALA A 369 -22.52 13.61 1.37
N VAL A 370 -21.61 13.05 2.17
CA VAL A 370 -21.58 13.19 3.63
C VAL A 370 -20.13 13.10 4.11
N ALA A 371 -19.67 14.12 4.81
CA ALA A 371 -18.36 14.13 5.46
C ALA A 371 -18.44 13.43 6.82
N LEU A 372 -17.33 12.84 7.24
CA LEU A 372 -17.14 12.44 8.64
C LEU A 372 -17.15 13.68 9.56
N PRO A 373 -17.42 13.51 10.87
CA PRO A 373 -17.23 14.58 11.84
C PRO A 373 -15.83 15.20 11.73
N ASP A 374 -15.70 16.52 11.94
CA ASP A 374 -14.44 17.26 11.74
C ASP A 374 -13.27 16.66 12.52
N TYR A 375 -13.52 16.13 13.72
CA TYR A 375 -12.50 15.51 14.56
C TYR A 375 -11.89 14.25 13.94
N ALA A 376 -12.60 13.57 13.03
CA ALA A 376 -12.09 12.39 12.32
C ALA A 376 -10.98 12.74 11.32
N GLN A 377 -10.85 14.02 10.96
CA GLN A 377 -9.79 14.53 10.08
C GLN A 377 -8.58 15.06 10.84
N LEU A 378 -8.61 15.07 12.18
CA LEU A 378 -7.49 15.50 12.99
C LEU A 378 -6.30 14.58 12.74
N LYS A 379 -5.16 15.18 12.39
CA LYS A 379 -3.93 14.44 12.17
C LYS A 379 -3.43 13.91 13.52
N PRO A 380 -3.03 12.64 13.60
CA PRO A 380 -2.26 12.15 14.72
C PRO A 380 -1.04 13.04 14.96
N LEU A 381 -0.79 13.36 16.22
CA LEU A 381 0.43 14.06 16.62
C LEU A 381 1.62 13.11 16.44
N ALA A 382 2.77 13.65 16.02
CA ALA A 382 3.94 12.84 15.71
C ALA A 382 4.47 12.12 16.96
N ILE A 383 5.03 10.93 16.77
CA ILE A 383 5.70 10.20 17.85
C ILE A 383 6.91 11.01 18.34
N GLY A 384 7.09 11.09 19.66
CA GLY A 384 8.11 11.90 20.31
C GLY A 384 7.73 13.37 20.48
N THR A 385 6.47 13.74 20.20
CA THR A 385 5.99 15.10 20.45
C THR A 385 5.73 15.26 21.94
N ASP A 386 6.55 16.07 22.61
CA ASP A 386 6.34 16.47 24.00
C ASP A 386 5.85 17.92 24.06
N MET A 387 4.71 18.16 24.70
CA MET A 387 4.20 19.52 24.93
C MET A 387 3.89 19.75 26.41
N LYS A 388 4.26 20.94 26.86
CA LYS A 388 4.10 21.41 28.25
C LYS A 388 3.74 22.89 28.28
N ALA A 389 3.46 23.41 29.48
CA ALA A 389 3.19 24.82 29.69
C ALA A 389 4.21 25.72 28.95
N GLY A 390 3.70 26.66 28.14
CA GLY A 390 4.47 27.56 27.28
C GLY A 390 4.73 27.05 25.86
N SER A 391 4.41 25.79 25.53
CA SER A 391 4.45 25.29 24.15
C SER A 391 3.40 26.00 23.31
N TYR A 392 3.67 26.21 22.02
CA TYR A 392 2.72 26.87 21.11
C TYR A 392 2.83 26.33 19.69
N GLY A 393 1.76 26.43 18.92
CA GLY A 393 1.73 26.04 17.50
C GLY A 393 0.53 25.14 17.13
N GLU A 394 0.57 24.60 15.92
CA GLU A 394 -0.52 23.79 15.34
C GLU A 394 -0.71 22.44 16.07
N GLU A 395 0.35 21.88 16.64
CA GLU A 395 0.28 20.66 17.46
C GLU A 395 -0.52 20.90 18.74
N VAL A 396 -0.31 22.06 19.39
CA VAL A 396 -1.09 22.46 20.57
C VAL A 396 -2.56 22.67 20.20
N LYS A 397 -2.84 23.33 19.06
CA LYS A 397 -4.22 23.49 18.58
C LYS A 397 -4.89 22.15 18.36
N THR A 398 -4.19 21.24 17.70
CA THR A 398 -4.68 19.88 17.42
C THR A 398 -5.01 19.14 18.73
N LEU A 399 -4.11 19.19 19.72
CA LEU A 399 -4.34 18.63 21.05
C LEU A 399 -5.55 19.25 21.74
N GLN A 400 -5.67 20.58 21.72
CA GLN A 400 -6.80 21.29 22.33
C GLN A 400 -8.13 20.91 21.67
N LEU A 401 -8.14 20.73 20.34
CA LEU A 401 -9.31 20.23 19.61
C LEU A 401 -9.64 18.79 20.02
N MET A 402 -8.67 17.88 20.05
CA MET A 402 -8.88 16.50 20.50
C MET A 402 -9.50 16.45 21.92
N LEU A 403 -8.94 17.22 22.86
CA LEU A 403 -9.45 17.31 24.24
C LEU A 403 -10.88 17.87 24.28
N LYS A 404 -11.15 18.94 23.54
CA LYS A 404 -12.47 19.57 23.49
C LYS A 404 -13.54 18.60 22.95
N GLU A 405 -13.23 17.87 21.88
CA GLU A 405 -14.12 16.88 21.25
C GLU A 405 -14.43 15.68 22.15
N LEU A 406 -13.49 15.35 23.05
CA LEU A 406 -13.66 14.34 24.08
C LEU A 406 -14.31 14.88 25.37
N GLY A 407 -14.66 16.17 25.42
CA GLY A 407 -15.36 16.78 26.55
C GLY A 407 -14.47 17.36 27.64
N TYR A 408 -13.16 17.47 27.42
CA TYR A 408 -12.18 18.01 28.37
C TYR A 408 -12.00 19.54 28.27
N GLY A 409 -13.02 20.26 27.80
CA GLY A 409 -13.04 21.72 27.79
C GLY A 409 -13.21 22.35 29.18
N PRO A 410 -12.93 23.66 29.35
CA PRO A 410 -12.21 24.53 28.42
C PRO A 410 -10.73 24.14 28.30
N THR A 411 -10.09 24.52 27.18
CA THR A 411 -8.70 24.13 26.84
C THR A 411 -7.77 25.33 26.65
N GLY A 412 -8.13 26.52 27.15
CA GLY A 412 -7.24 27.68 27.12
C GLY A 412 -7.23 28.50 25.85
N GLN A 413 -6.19 29.33 25.71
CA GLN A 413 -5.93 30.11 24.50
C GLN A 413 -5.54 29.19 23.34
N GLU A 414 -6.19 29.39 22.19
CA GLU A 414 -5.94 28.58 20.99
C GLU A 414 -4.46 28.59 20.60
N GLY A 415 -3.89 27.39 20.50
CA GLY A 415 -2.51 27.18 20.07
C GLY A 415 -1.46 27.57 21.09
N LEU A 416 -1.84 27.92 22.31
CA LEU A 416 -0.94 28.13 23.44
C LEU A 416 -1.26 27.11 24.54
N PHE A 417 -0.23 26.35 24.94
CA PHE A 417 -0.34 25.39 26.03
C PHE A 417 -0.23 26.17 27.34
N ASP A 418 -1.37 26.65 27.83
CA ASP A 418 -1.51 27.39 29.09
C ASP A 418 -1.97 26.48 30.24
N ASP A 419 -2.25 27.08 31.39
CA ASP A 419 -2.70 26.36 32.59
C ASP A 419 -4.03 25.62 32.37
N GLN A 420 -4.93 26.14 31.53
CA GLN A 420 -6.18 25.46 31.19
C GLN A 420 -5.94 24.22 30.31
N THR A 421 -4.99 24.31 29.37
CA THR A 421 -4.56 23.16 28.58
C THR A 421 -3.94 22.09 29.48
N ALA A 422 -3.06 22.48 30.40
CA ALA A 422 -2.43 21.58 31.37
C ALA A 422 -3.46 20.89 32.29
N GLU A 423 -4.48 21.63 32.74
CA GLU A 423 -5.57 21.11 33.56
C GLU A 423 -6.46 20.14 32.77
N ALA A 424 -6.82 20.47 31.52
CA ALA A 424 -7.57 19.58 30.64
C ALA A 424 -6.86 18.23 30.42
N ILE A 425 -5.54 18.26 30.17
CA ILE A 425 -4.73 17.06 30.05
C ILE A 425 -4.66 16.29 31.37
N SER A 426 -4.49 16.99 32.50
CA SER A 426 -4.43 16.34 33.81
C SER A 426 -5.72 15.59 34.12
N ARG A 427 -6.88 16.17 33.79
CA ARG A 427 -8.19 15.51 33.90
C ARG A 427 -8.28 14.29 32.99
N PHE A 428 -7.91 14.43 31.72
CA PHE A 428 -7.88 13.31 30.78
C PHE A 428 -6.97 12.17 31.26
N GLN A 429 -5.74 12.48 31.67
CA GLN A 429 -4.79 11.51 32.21
C GLN A 429 -5.35 10.79 33.44
N SER A 430 -6.00 11.53 34.34
CA SER A 430 -6.63 10.97 35.54
C SER A 430 -7.74 9.99 35.17
N ASP A 431 -8.67 10.38 34.28
CA ASP A 431 -9.80 9.54 33.85
C ASP A 431 -9.33 8.27 33.13
N GLU A 432 -8.27 8.40 32.33
CA GLU A 432 -7.67 7.29 31.58
C GLU A 432 -6.65 6.47 32.37
N LYS A 433 -6.47 6.77 33.67
CA LYS A 433 -5.52 6.09 34.57
C LYS A 433 -4.07 6.13 34.08
N LEU A 434 -3.71 7.22 33.39
CA LEU A 434 -2.34 7.54 33.02
C LEU A 434 -1.64 8.27 34.18
N LYS A 435 -0.30 8.36 34.12
CA LYS A 435 0.45 9.21 35.04
C LYS A 435 0.05 10.67 34.81
N VAL A 436 -0.52 11.31 35.84
CA VAL A 436 -0.95 12.70 35.78
C VAL A 436 0.26 13.62 35.83
N THR A 437 0.64 14.17 34.67
CA THR A 437 1.78 15.08 34.51
C THR A 437 1.34 16.49 34.12
N GLY A 438 0.12 16.65 33.58
CA GLY A 438 -0.34 17.88 32.95
C GLY A 438 0.45 18.25 31.68
N GLN A 439 1.22 17.29 31.15
CA GLN A 439 2.04 17.41 29.95
C GLN A 439 1.57 16.39 28.93
N PHE A 440 1.64 16.75 27.65
CA PHE A 440 1.40 15.82 26.56
C PHE A 440 2.67 15.01 26.27
N ASN A 441 2.49 13.71 26.09
CA ASN A 441 3.50 12.76 25.64
C ASN A 441 2.84 11.67 24.78
N ASP A 442 3.62 10.76 24.21
CA ASP A 442 3.14 9.69 23.33
C ASP A 442 2.00 8.85 23.93
N LYS A 443 2.07 8.53 25.24
CA LYS A 443 1.02 7.76 25.93
C LYS A 443 -0.31 8.51 25.97
N THR A 444 -0.25 9.81 26.24
CA THR A 444 -1.43 10.68 26.22
C THR A 444 -1.98 10.78 24.80
N GLY A 445 -1.11 10.98 23.80
CA GLY A 445 -1.49 11.05 22.38
C GLY A 445 -2.17 9.78 21.88
N TYR A 446 -1.59 8.61 22.15
CA TYR A 446 -2.19 7.32 21.79
C TYR A 446 -3.59 7.17 22.40
N LYS A 447 -3.74 7.50 23.69
CA LYS A 447 -5.02 7.34 24.36
C LYS A 447 -6.08 8.32 23.86
N LEU A 448 -5.70 9.55 23.49
CA LEU A 448 -6.61 10.49 22.86
C LEU A 448 -7.13 9.95 21.53
N LEU A 449 -6.24 9.41 20.69
CA LEU A 449 -6.61 8.80 19.41
C LEU A 449 -7.53 7.59 19.60
N ASP A 450 -7.24 6.73 20.57
CA ASP A 450 -8.07 5.58 20.94
C ASP A 450 -9.50 6.02 21.29
N ARG A 451 -9.65 7.04 22.16
CA ARG A 451 -10.96 7.59 22.53
C ARG A 451 -11.70 8.27 21.39
N LEU A 452 -10.99 8.99 20.52
CA LEU A 452 -11.58 9.58 19.32
C LEU A 452 -12.05 8.49 18.34
N ARG A 453 -11.34 7.37 18.23
CA ARG A 453 -11.71 6.24 17.40
C ARG A 453 -12.97 5.55 17.93
N GLU A 454 -13.03 5.27 19.23
CA GLU A 454 -14.25 4.74 19.87
C GLU A 454 -15.44 5.70 19.71
N LYS A 455 -15.20 7.03 19.79
CA LYS A 455 -16.23 8.03 19.53
C LYS A 455 -16.70 7.98 18.09
N LEU A 456 -15.78 7.89 17.12
CA LEU A 456 -16.09 7.77 15.70
C LEU A 456 -16.92 6.52 15.38
N GLU A 457 -16.63 5.37 15.99
CA GLU A 457 -17.43 4.14 15.78
C GLU A 457 -18.92 4.34 16.10
N ARG A 458 -19.25 5.27 17.01
CA ARG A 458 -20.64 5.60 17.38
C ARG A 458 -21.23 6.75 16.56
N GLU A 459 -20.40 7.66 16.07
CA GLU A 459 -20.79 8.91 15.41
C GLU A 459 -20.42 8.96 13.92
N ASP A 460 -20.09 7.82 13.32
CA ASP A 460 -19.74 7.70 11.91
C ASP A 460 -20.94 8.08 11.04
N SER A 461 -20.97 9.35 10.64
CA SER A 461 -22.04 9.94 9.81
C SER A 461 -22.19 9.24 8.46
N GLN A 462 -21.11 8.69 7.89
CA GLN A 462 -21.13 8.00 6.61
C GLN A 462 -21.71 6.59 6.76
N LEU A 463 -21.32 5.87 7.82
CA LEU A 463 -21.88 4.56 8.16
C LEU A 463 -23.38 4.67 8.47
N ILE A 464 -23.77 5.64 9.31
CA ILE A 464 -25.17 5.92 9.63
C ILE A 464 -25.96 6.21 8.35
N LYS A 465 -25.40 7.05 7.45
CA LYS A 465 -26.06 7.36 6.18
C LYS A 465 -26.18 6.14 5.27
N GLY A 466 -25.15 5.29 5.22
CA GLY A 466 -25.17 4.04 4.46
C GLY A 466 -26.29 3.09 4.93
N GLN A 467 -26.45 2.94 6.24
CA GLN A 467 -27.55 2.15 6.83
C GLN A 467 -28.93 2.76 6.51
N GLU A 468 -29.07 4.09 6.61
CA GLU A 468 -30.31 4.79 6.25
C GLU A 468 -30.68 4.53 4.78
N VAL A 469 -29.73 4.68 3.86
CA VAL A 469 -29.93 4.48 2.42
C VAL A 469 -30.32 3.03 2.13
N LEU A 470 -29.63 2.04 2.71
CA LEU A 470 -30.01 0.63 2.56
C LEU A 470 -31.42 0.35 3.07
N ASN A 471 -31.77 0.88 4.25
CA ASN A 471 -33.11 0.73 4.80
C ASN A 471 -34.19 1.36 3.92
N GLN A 472 -33.89 2.46 3.23
CA GLN A 472 -34.82 3.06 2.24
C GLN A 472 -34.96 2.20 0.99
N LEU A 473 -33.87 1.60 0.49
CA LEU A 473 -33.90 0.68 -0.66
C LEU A 473 -34.71 -0.57 -0.34
N LEU A 474 -34.58 -1.11 0.88
CA LEU A 474 -35.34 -2.26 1.36
C LEU A 474 -36.85 -2.01 1.42
N LYS A 475 -37.29 -0.78 1.69
CA LYS A 475 -38.73 -0.42 1.71
C LYS A 475 -39.35 -0.27 0.32
N LYS A 476 -38.52 -0.15 -0.72
CA LYS A 476 -38.95 0.02 -2.12
C LYS A 476 -39.08 -1.31 -2.88
N GLN A 477 -38.51 -2.38 -2.34
CA GLN A 477 -38.69 -3.76 -2.81
C GLN A 477 -39.95 -4.36 -2.18
#